data_AF-E3JVK8-F1
#
_entry.id   AF-E3JVK8-F1
#
_cell.length_a   1.000
_cell.length_b   1.000
_cell.length_c   1.000
_cell.angle_alpha   90.00
_cell.angle_beta   90.00
_cell.angle_gamma   90.00
#
_symmetry.space_group_name_H-M   'P 1'
#
loop_
_entity.id
_entity.type
_entity.pdbx_description
1 polymer ?
#
loop_
_entity_poly.entity_id
_entity_poly.type
_entity_poly.pdbx_seq_one_letter_code
_entity_poly.pdbx_strand_id
1 'polypeptide(L)'
;MASYTLQQIFAITPSVCSRYLGGGLQVLLRVLQTLPNARITWPSSEERCQSYSDMITRKYPLLKKCFAFIDGLNLPILVSGDDDVQNAYYNGWTCSHYCSSILTFAPDGTLIYAVLNTPGPWYDSYIAEPLYQKLLNNTPLGYRVISDTAFPRKGARLQGRILAPTKRGEKMPSSDSEFAHKKVLNEQLVCARQAAEWGMHSIQGSFARIKLPLPADDHQFRTDVLQVICRLHQIRCREVQINQTRSVYMSTQDEQKMLCQKFHWMLFSHIQQNCRISRYYQGWL
;
A
#
# COMPACT_ATOMS: atom_id res chain seq x y z
N MET A 1 -2.40 2.88 -27.81
CA MET A 1 -2.20 4.25 -28.36
C MET A 1 -0.74 4.72 -28.28
N ALA A 2 -0.05 4.67 -27.14
CA ALA A 2 1.37 5.11 -27.07
C ALA A 2 2.33 4.35 -28.02
N SER A 3 2.10 3.05 -28.25
CA SER A 3 2.90 2.24 -29.18
C SER A 3 2.75 2.67 -30.64
N TYR A 4 1.58 3.17 -31.03
CA TYR A 4 1.32 3.63 -32.40
C TYR A 4 2.07 4.92 -32.70
N THR A 5 2.09 5.86 -31.74
CA THR A 5 2.87 7.10 -31.86
C THR A 5 4.37 6.81 -31.97
N LEU A 6 4.90 5.87 -31.17
CA LEU A 6 6.32 5.46 -31.26
C LEU A 6 6.67 4.82 -32.61
N GLN A 7 5.77 4.00 -33.17
CA GLN A 7 5.93 3.43 -34.50
C GLN A 7 6.04 4.52 -35.58
N GLN A 8 5.18 5.54 -35.50
CA GLN A 8 5.19 6.66 -36.44
C GLN A 8 6.44 7.53 -36.30
N ILE A 9 6.86 7.84 -35.08
CA ILE A 9 8.04 8.68 -34.81
C ILE A 9 9.32 8.02 -35.32
N PHE A 10 9.50 6.73 -35.05
CA PHE A 10 10.73 6.01 -35.39
C PHE A 10 10.65 5.24 -36.72
N ALA A 11 9.52 5.34 -37.44
CA ALA A 11 9.25 4.59 -38.66
C ALA A 11 9.52 3.07 -38.54
N ILE A 12 9.14 2.49 -37.39
CA ILE A 12 9.34 1.06 -37.09
C ILE A 12 8.01 0.31 -37.02
N THR A 13 8.05 -0.98 -37.31
CA THR A 13 6.89 -1.85 -37.20
C THR A 13 6.47 -2.07 -35.73
N PRO A 14 5.21 -2.44 -35.47
CA PRO A 14 4.75 -2.78 -34.12
C PRO A 14 5.61 -3.83 -33.41
N SER A 15 6.04 -4.86 -34.14
CA SER A 15 6.86 -5.94 -33.60
C SER A 15 8.24 -5.45 -33.18
N VAL A 16 8.89 -4.63 -34.01
CA VAL A 16 10.18 -4.02 -33.68
C VAL A 16 10.04 -3.08 -32.47
N CYS A 17 9.02 -2.22 -32.46
CA CYS A 17 8.74 -1.33 -31.33
C CYS A 17 8.54 -2.11 -30.03
N SER A 18 7.78 -3.21 -30.06
CA SER A 18 7.53 -4.05 -28.87
C SER A 18 8.81 -4.70 -28.35
N ARG A 19 9.68 -5.21 -29.24
CA ARG A 19 10.98 -5.79 -28.87
C ARG A 19 11.90 -4.76 -28.21
N TYR A 20 11.97 -3.55 -28.74
CA TYR A 20 12.76 -2.47 -28.14
C TYR A 20 12.21 -2.05 -26.77
N LEU A 21 10.90 -1.95 -26.61
CA LEU A 21 10.28 -1.64 -25.31
C LEU A 21 10.56 -2.74 -24.28
N GLY A 22 10.45 -4.01 -24.67
CA GLY A 22 10.78 -5.15 -23.81
C GLY A 22 12.26 -5.15 -23.38
N GLY A 23 13.17 -5.01 -24.34
CA GLY A 23 14.60 -4.91 -24.05
C GLY A 23 14.96 -3.68 -23.21
N GLY A 24 14.36 -2.54 -23.51
CA GLY A 24 14.52 -1.29 -22.75
C GLY A 24 14.05 -1.42 -21.30
N LEU A 25 12.92 -2.11 -21.07
CA LEU A 25 12.43 -2.40 -19.71
C LEU A 25 13.44 -3.24 -18.91
N GLN A 26 14.02 -4.27 -19.53
CA GLN A 26 15.02 -5.12 -18.89
C GLN A 26 16.31 -4.37 -18.56
N VAL A 27 16.79 -3.54 -19.49
CA VAL A 27 17.97 -2.68 -19.28
C VAL A 27 17.69 -1.68 -18.16
N LEU A 28 16.52 -1.03 -18.18
CA LEU A 28 16.10 -0.10 -17.14
C LEU A 28 16.05 -0.79 -15.78
N LEU A 29 15.44 -1.98 -15.70
CA LEU A 29 15.39 -2.76 -14.46
C LEU A 29 16.79 -3.06 -13.93
N ARG A 30 17.71 -3.48 -14.79
CA ARG A 30 19.10 -3.76 -14.41
C ARG A 30 19.80 -2.53 -13.83
N VAL A 31 19.61 -1.37 -14.44
CA VAL A 31 20.15 -0.09 -13.92
C VAL A 31 19.50 0.26 -12.57
N LEU A 32 18.17 0.15 -12.46
CA LEU A 32 17.46 0.40 -11.21
C LEU A 32 17.84 -0.58 -10.08
N GLN A 33 18.36 -1.77 -10.41
CA GLN A 33 18.85 -2.73 -9.43
C GLN A 33 20.21 -2.31 -8.84
N THR A 34 21.06 -1.63 -9.60
CA THR A 34 22.37 -1.16 -9.13
C THR A 34 22.29 0.17 -8.37
N LEU A 35 21.30 1.01 -8.69
CA LEU A 35 21.13 2.33 -8.09
C LEU A 35 20.76 2.27 -6.59
N PRO A 36 21.55 2.90 -5.70
CA PRO A 36 21.25 2.96 -4.26
C PRO A 36 19.88 3.58 -3.94
N ASN A 37 19.52 4.65 -4.66
CA ASN A 37 18.29 5.40 -4.42
C ASN A 37 17.02 4.65 -4.87
N ALA A 38 17.18 3.62 -5.71
CA ALA A 38 16.09 2.73 -6.11
C ALA A 38 15.89 1.53 -5.16
N ARG A 39 16.77 1.33 -4.17
CA ARG A 39 16.73 0.15 -3.29
C ARG A 39 15.52 0.19 -2.35
N ILE A 40 14.82 -0.93 -2.29
CA ILE A 40 13.79 -1.24 -1.30
C ILE A 40 14.50 -2.04 -0.21
N THR A 41 14.51 -1.55 1.03
CA THR A 41 15.27 -2.16 2.13
C THR A 41 14.48 -2.11 3.40
N TRP A 42 14.41 -3.25 4.08
CA TRP A 42 13.75 -3.36 5.37
C TRP A 42 14.56 -2.62 6.45
N PRO A 43 13.91 -1.82 7.32
CA PRO A 43 14.59 -1.21 8.45
C PRO A 43 14.85 -2.28 9.51
N SER A 44 16.01 -2.94 9.46
CA SER A 44 16.40 -3.94 10.47
C SER A 44 17.10 -3.36 11.69
N SER A 45 17.62 -2.13 11.58
CA SER A 45 18.27 -1.42 12.69
C SER A 45 17.23 -0.75 13.59
N GLU A 46 17.43 -0.82 14.91
CA GLU A 46 16.59 -0.15 15.90
C GLU A 46 16.51 1.36 15.66
N GLU A 47 17.61 2.02 15.29
CA GLU A 47 17.65 3.45 14.96
C GLU A 47 16.66 3.84 13.85
N ARG A 48 16.62 3.09 12.74
CA ARG A 48 15.68 3.34 11.64
C ARG A 48 14.24 3.06 12.04
N CYS A 49 13.99 1.95 12.73
CA CYS A 49 12.65 1.64 13.24
C CYS A 49 12.16 2.71 14.22
N GLN A 50 13.05 3.22 15.07
CA GLN A 50 12.76 4.28 16.02
C GLN A 50 12.44 5.58 15.30
N SER A 51 13.25 5.98 14.31
CA SER A 51 13.01 7.19 13.51
C SER A 51 11.62 7.17 12.87
N TYR A 52 11.23 6.06 12.24
CA TYR A 52 9.89 5.91 11.67
C TYR A 52 8.78 5.86 12.74
N SER A 53 9.05 5.18 13.86
CA SER A 53 8.12 5.16 14.99
C SER A 53 7.88 6.53 15.58
N ASP A 54 8.91 7.38 15.67
CA ASP A 54 8.79 8.73 16.18
C ASP A 54 7.95 9.61 15.26
N MET A 55 8.10 9.48 13.93
CA MET A 55 7.25 10.16 12.96
C MET A 55 5.77 9.81 13.14
N ILE A 56 5.48 8.51 13.31
CA ILE A 56 4.10 8.03 13.49
C ILE A 56 3.56 8.46 14.87
N THR A 57 4.34 8.31 15.93
CA THR A 57 3.94 8.62 17.31
C THR A 57 3.72 10.12 17.51
N ARG A 58 4.54 10.99 16.89
CA ARG A 58 4.34 12.45 16.90
C ARG A 58 2.97 12.84 16.36
N LYS A 59 2.45 12.12 15.36
CA LYS A 59 1.14 12.37 14.78
C LYS A 59 0.00 11.66 15.52
N TYR A 60 0.25 10.42 15.95
CA TYR A 60 -0.71 9.54 16.60
C TYR A 60 -0.11 8.97 17.90
N PRO A 61 -0.28 9.66 19.04
CA PRO A 61 0.40 9.32 20.29
C PRO A 61 0.10 7.91 20.84
N LEU A 62 -1.02 7.30 20.44
CA LEU A 62 -1.39 5.95 20.87
C LEU A 62 -0.73 4.85 20.02
N LEU A 63 -0.21 5.18 18.84
CA LEU A 63 0.42 4.22 17.91
C LEU A 63 1.91 4.03 18.21
N LYS A 64 2.23 3.64 19.45
CA LYS A 64 3.61 3.44 19.91
C LYS A 64 4.29 2.27 19.19
N LYS A 65 5.57 2.45 18.87
CA LYS A 65 6.42 1.45 18.18
C LYS A 65 5.90 0.99 16.81
N CYS A 66 4.99 1.76 16.18
CA CYS A 66 4.54 1.47 14.81
C CYS A 66 5.50 2.12 13.81
N PHE A 67 6.06 1.38 12.85
CA PHE A 67 7.08 1.93 11.94
C PHE A 67 6.71 1.92 10.45
N ALA A 68 5.65 1.20 10.06
CA ALA A 68 5.26 1.08 8.66
C ALA A 68 3.78 0.74 8.48
N PHE A 69 3.31 0.92 7.25
CA PHE A 69 1.94 0.65 6.81
C PHE A 69 1.94 -0.40 5.71
N ILE A 70 1.06 -1.39 5.81
CA ILE A 70 0.91 -2.48 4.85
C ILE A 70 -0.42 -2.32 4.12
N ASP A 71 -0.38 -2.49 2.80
CA ASP A 71 -1.57 -2.56 1.98
C ASP A 71 -1.45 -3.58 0.83
N GLY A 72 -2.58 -4.13 0.44
CA GLY A 72 -2.72 -5.07 -0.67
C GLY A 72 -3.05 -4.35 -1.99
N LEU A 73 -2.54 -4.87 -3.09
CA LEU A 73 -2.78 -4.36 -4.43
C LEU A 73 -3.16 -5.51 -5.36
N ASN A 74 -4.40 -5.48 -5.85
CA ASN A 74 -4.88 -6.40 -6.87
C ASN A 74 -4.88 -5.69 -8.23
N LEU A 75 -4.14 -6.25 -9.18
CA LEU A 75 -4.00 -5.70 -10.52
C LEU A 75 -4.74 -6.58 -11.52
N PRO A 76 -5.57 -5.99 -12.39
CA PRO A 76 -6.28 -6.76 -13.39
C PRO A 76 -5.28 -7.40 -14.36
N ILE A 77 -5.53 -8.64 -14.73
CA ILE A 77 -4.81 -9.32 -15.80
C ILE A 77 -5.77 -9.71 -16.93
N LEU A 78 -5.23 -9.93 -18.12
CA LEU A 78 -5.98 -10.48 -19.25
C LEU A 78 -6.45 -11.91 -18.96
N VAL A 79 -7.39 -12.41 -19.74
CA VAL A 79 -7.80 -13.81 -19.66
C VAL A 79 -6.79 -14.65 -20.44
N SER A 80 -6.26 -15.69 -19.81
CA SER A 80 -5.40 -16.68 -20.47
C SER A 80 -6.26 -17.62 -21.32
N GLY A 81 -5.67 -18.17 -22.40
CA GLY A 81 -6.26 -19.30 -23.12
C GLY A 81 -5.94 -20.66 -22.49
N ASP A 82 -5.13 -20.67 -21.43
CA ASP A 82 -4.76 -21.85 -20.65
C ASP A 82 -5.61 -21.89 -19.37
N ASP A 83 -6.39 -22.97 -19.20
CA ASP A 83 -7.31 -23.15 -18.08
C ASP A 83 -6.59 -23.19 -16.72
N ASP A 84 -5.37 -23.72 -16.66
CA ASP A 84 -4.59 -23.78 -15.41
C ASP A 84 -4.10 -22.39 -15.01
N VAL A 85 -3.62 -21.61 -15.98
CA VAL A 85 -3.23 -20.21 -15.76
C VAL A 85 -4.45 -19.39 -15.38
N GLN A 86 -5.57 -19.59 -16.07
CA GLN A 86 -6.82 -18.90 -15.77
C GLN A 86 -7.28 -19.18 -14.33
N ASN A 87 -7.34 -20.45 -13.94
CA ASN A 87 -7.69 -20.87 -12.57
C ASN A 87 -6.73 -20.29 -11.53
N ALA A 88 -5.43 -20.23 -11.84
CA ALA A 88 -4.41 -19.72 -10.94
C ALA A 88 -4.52 -18.20 -10.68
N TYR A 89 -5.25 -17.43 -11.48
CA TYR A 89 -5.44 -15.99 -11.25
C TYR A 89 -6.90 -15.57 -11.08
N TYR A 90 -7.82 -16.53 -11.16
CA TYR A 90 -9.25 -16.27 -11.02
C TYR A 90 -9.62 -15.99 -9.57
N ASN A 91 -10.34 -14.88 -9.34
CA ASN A 91 -10.94 -14.54 -8.07
C ASN A 91 -12.45 -14.77 -8.14
N GLY A 92 -12.92 -15.80 -7.41
CA GLY A 92 -14.32 -16.21 -7.40
C GLY A 92 -15.28 -15.24 -6.72
N TRP A 93 -14.81 -14.27 -5.92
CA TRP A 93 -15.66 -13.24 -5.32
C TRP A 93 -16.00 -12.13 -6.31
N THR A 94 -15.00 -11.69 -7.08
CA THR A 94 -15.14 -10.61 -8.08
C THR A 94 -15.48 -11.11 -9.48
N CYS A 95 -15.48 -12.43 -9.69
CA CYS A 95 -15.65 -13.08 -11.00
C CYS A 95 -14.69 -12.52 -12.06
N SER A 96 -13.42 -12.31 -11.72
CA SER A 96 -12.42 -11.66 -12.59
C SER A 96 -11.00 -12.12 -12.22
N HIS A 97 -10.02 -11.77 -13.07
CA HIS A 97 -8.64 -12.26 -12.97
C HIS A 97 -7.69 -11.18 -12.46
N TYR A 98 -6.93 -11.50 -11.42
CA TYR A 98 -6.01 -10.56 -10.79
C TYR A 98 -4.68 -11.22 -10.45
N CYS A 99 -3.60 -10.43 -10.54
CA CYS A 99 -2.37 -10.71 -9.81
C CYS A 99 -2.30 -9.82 -8.57
N SER A 100 -1.95 -10.42 -7.44
CA SER A 100 -1.91 -9.73 -6.15
C SER A 100 -0.47 -9.29 -5.82
N SER A 101 -0.36 -8.25 -5.02
CA SER A 101 0.91 -7.72 -4.51
C SER A 101 0.68 -7.11 -3.14
N ILE A 102 1.66 -7.19 -2.26
CA ILE A 102 1.63 -6.54 -0.95
C ILE A 102 2.75 -5.51 -0.92
N LEU A 103 2.40 -4.27 -0.59
CA LEU A 103 3.35 -3.17 -0.48
C LEU A 103 3.43 -2.70 0.97
N THR A 104 4.64 -2.44 1.45
CA THR A 104 4.88 -1.88 2.78
C THR A 104 5.55 -0.52 2.66
N PHE A 105 4.86 0.51 3.15
CA PHE A 105 5.28 1.90 3.11
C PHE A 105 5.80 2.38 4.47
N ALA A 106 6.88 3.14 4.46
CA ALA A 106 7.37 3.91 5.60
C ALA A 106 6.63 5.26 5.71
N PRO A 107 6.70 5.95 6.86
CA PRO A 107 6.10 7.28 7.04
C PRO A 107 6.78 8.40 6.24
N ASP A 108 7.97 8.17 5.70
CA ASP A 108 8.58 9.02 4.67
C ASP A 108 8.03 8.74 3.25
N GLY A 109 7.08 7.80 3.15
CA GLY A 109 6.40 7.34 1.95
C GLY A 109 7.25 6.49 1.01
N THR A 110 8.46 6.09 1.41
CA THR A 110 9.26 5.10 0.69
C THR A 110 8.68 3.69 0.87
N LEU A 111 8.92 2.83 -0.11
CA LEU A 111 8.69 1.39 -0.01
C LEU A 111 9.86 0.76 0.75
N ILE A 112 9.53 0.00 1.81
CA ILE A 112 10.50 -0.76 2.61
C ILE A 112 10.43 -2.26 2.35
N TYR A 113 9.31 -2.73 1.80
CA TYR A 113 9.13 -4.12 1.37
C TYR A 113 8.05 -4.21 0.30
N ALA A 114 8.16 -5.22 -0.56
CA ALA A 114 7.17 -5.55 -1.57
C ALA A 114 7.18 -7.06 -1.84
N VAL A 115 5.99 -7.67 -1.82
CA VAL A 115 5.73 -8.98 -2.43
C VAL A 115 4.97 -8.69 -3.73
N LEU A 116 5.49 -9.13 -4.87
CA LEU A 116 4.98 -8.74 -6.18
C LEU A 116 4.51 -9.97 -6.97
N ASN A 117 3.49 -9.77 -7.80
CA ASN A 117 3.03 -10.70 -8.82
C ASN A 117 2.68 -12.12 -8.30
N THR A 118 1.89 -12.19 -7.23
CA THR A 118 1.40 -13.48 -6.72
C THR A 118 0.10 -13.91 -7.39
N PRO A 119 -0.15 -15.23 -7.51
CA PRO A 119 -1.39 -15.78 -8.05
C PRO A 119 -2.64 -15.31 -7.27
N GLY A 120 -3.73 -15.06 -8.00
CA GLY A 120 -4.97 -14.44 -7.51
C GLY A 120 -5.81 -15.19 -6.45
N PRO A 121 -5.78 -16.54 -6.32
CA PRO A 121 -6.56 -17.26 -5.30
C PRO A 121 -5.82 -17.37 -3.96
N TRP A 122 -4.61 -16.84 -3.82
CA TRP A 122 -3.88 -16.87 -2.55
C TRP A 122 -4.45 -15.77 -1.66
N TYR A 123 -5.06 -16.14 -0.53
CA TYR A 123 -5.49 -15.18 0.49
C TYR A 123 -4.32 -14.29 0.91
N ASP A 124 -4.58 -13.01 1.20
CA ASP A 124 -3.58 -12.03 1.66
C ASP A 124 -2.67 -12.57 2.77
N SER A 125 -3.19 -13.46 3.62
CA SER A 125 -2.44 -14.17 4.66
C SER A 125 -1.31 -15.08 4.15
N TYR A 126 -1.48 -15.73 3.01
CA TYR A 126 -0.49 -16.65 2.43
C TYR A 126 0.54 -15.88 1.60
N ILE A 127 0.08 -14.85 0.88
CA ILE A 127 0.95 -13.88 0.17
C ILE A 127 1.85 -13.14 1.17
N ALA A 128 1.35 -12.87 2.37
CA ALA A 128 2.08 -12.16 3.43
C ALA A 128 3.08 -13.04 4.19
N GLU A 129 3.19 -14.35 3.95
CA GLU A 129 4.12 -15.22 4.68
C GLU A 129 5.59 -14.72 4.64
N PRO A 130 6.15 -14.30 3.48
CA PRO A 130 7.49 -13.71 3.44
C PRO A 130 7.61 -12.42 4.25
N LEU A 131 6.54 -11.62 4.29
CA LEU A 131 6.46 -10.40 5.11
C LEU A 131 6.43 -10.75 6.60
N TYR A 132 5.72 -11.80 7.01
CA TYR A 132 5.70 -12.30 8.38
C TYR A 132 7.06 -12.77 8.83
N GLN A 133 7.79 -13.49 7.98
CA GLN A 133 9.17 -13.89 8.28
C GLN A 133 10.08 -12.67 8.50
N LYS A 134 9.94 -11.61 7.69
CA LYS A 134 10.66 -10.35 7.90
C LYS A 134 10.27 -9.65 9.20
N LEU A 135 8.98 -9.65 9.53
CA LEU A 135 8.47 -9.06 10.77
C LEU A 135 8.99 -9.80 12.02
N LEU A 136 9.14 -11.11 11.95
CA LEU A 136 9.59 -11.93 13.07
C LEU A 136 11.11 -11.94 13.24
N ASN A 137 11.84 -12.10 12.13
CA ASN A 137 13.28 -12.39 12.17
C ASN A 137 14.17 -11.15 11.93
N ASN A 138 13.63 -10.10 11.28
CA ASN A 138 14.41 -8.95 10.83
C ASN A 138 13.91 -7.61 11.38
N THR A 139 12.99 -7.62 12.34
CA THR A 139 12.45 -6.43 13.00
C THR A 139 12.79 -6.44 14.49
N PRO A 140 13.34 -5.34 15.05
CA PRO A 140 13.66 -5.26 16.47
C PRO A 140 12.43 -5.51 17.38
N LEU A 141 12.66 -5.95 18.62
CA LEU A 141 11.60 -6.38 19.52
C LEU A 141 10.65 -5.23 19.90
N GLY A 142 9.34 -5.51 19.85
CA GLY A 142 8.29 -4.57 20.22
C GLY A 142 7.83 -3.62 19.09
N TYR A 143 8.53 -3.56 17.96
CA TYR A 143 8.07 -2.80 16.79
C TYR A 143 6.95 -3.52 16.04
N ARG A 144 6.05 -2.71 15.48
CA ARG A 144 4.78 -3.12 14.89
C ARG A 144 4.54 -2.46 13.55
N VAL A 145 3.72 -3.09 12.72
CA VAL A 145 3.23 -2.56 11.45
C VAL A 145 1.72 -2.36 11.50
N ILE A 146 1.24 -1.33 10.81
CA ILE A 146 -0.18 -1.02 10.70
C ILE A 146 -0.70 -1.65 9.42
N SER A 147 -1.83 -2.36 9.49
CA SER A 147 -2.43 -3.01 8.32
C SER A 147 -3.95 -2.88 8.31
N ASP A 148 -4.57 -3.24 7.20
CA ASP A 148 -6.02 -3.48 7.17
C ASP A 148 -6.40 -4.80 7.87
N THR A 149 -7.70 -4.97 8.11
CA THR A 149 -8.33 -6.12 8.76
C THR A 149 -8.25 -7.41 7.95
N ALA A 150 -7.94 -7.33 6.65
CA ALA A 150 -7.68 -8.49 5.79
C ALA A 150 -6.45 -9.29 6.24
N PHE A 151 -5.48 -8.66 6.89
CA PHE A 151 -4.28 -9.34 7.37
C PHE A 151 -4.55 -10.10 8.69
N PRO A 152 -4.22 -11.40 8.78
CA PRO A 152 -4.44 -12.20 9.97
C PRO A 152 -3.64 -11.67 11.16
N ARG A 153 -4.36 -11.44 12.27
CA ARG A 153 -3.78 -11.20 13.60
C ARG A 153 -3.52 -12.49 14.38
N LYS A 154 -4.07 -13.61 13.90
CA LYS A 154 -4.25 -14.84 14.65
C LYS A 154 -3.08 -15.79 14.43
N GLY A 155 -2.07 -15.60 15.25
CA GLY A 155 -1.02 -16.57 15.54
C GLY A 155 -0.25 -16.07 16.76
N ALA A 156 0.00 -16.94 17.75
CA ALA A 156 0.69 -16.53 18.99
C ALA A 156 2.03 -15.80 18.72
N ARG A 157 2.67 -16.09 17.57
CA ARG A 157 3.91 -15.49 17.10
C ARG A 157 3.74 -14.09 16.48
N LEU A 158 2.62 -13.84 15.79
CA LEU A 158 2.31 -12.54 15.15
C LEU A 158 1.53 -11.59 16.08
N GLN A 159 1.06 -12.10 17.21
CA GLN A 159 0.31 -11.36 18.21
C GLN A 159 1.16 -10.18 18.72
N GLY A 160 0.69 -8.97 18.46
CA GLY A 160 1.39 -7.74 18.85
C GLY A 160 2.42 -7.22 17.85
N ARG A 161 2.65 -7.87 16.70
CA ARG A 161 3.48 -7.35 15.60
C ARG A 161 2.69 -6.61 14.53
N ILE A 162 1.41 -6.94 14.36
CA ILE A 162 0.50 -6.30 13.40
C ILE A 162 -0.63 -5.62 14.16
N LEU A 163 -0.88 -4.35 13.84
CA LEU A 163 -1.94 -3.54 14.41
C LEU A 163 -2.97 -3.23 13.32
N ALA A 164 -4.18 -3.75 13.47
CA ALA A 164 -5.26 -3.60 12.49
C ALA A 164 -6.56 -3.15 13.18
N PRO A 165 -7.44 -2.38 12.48
CA PRO A 165 -8.66 -1.85 13.07
C PRO A 165 -9.59 -2.95 13.58
N THR A 166 -10.36 -2.69 14.63
CA THR A 166 -11.30 -3.68 15.17
C THR A 166 -12.31 -4.08 14.08
N LYS A 167 -12.51 -5.39 13.84
CA LYS A 167 -13.48 -5.86 12.83
C LYS A 167 -14.91 -5.60 13.31
N ARG A 168 -15.85 -5.39 12.38
CA ARG A 168 -17.27 -5.30 12.69
C ARG A 168 -17.73 -6.61 13.35
N GLY A 169 -18.29 -6.54 14.56
CA GLY A 169 -18.74 -7.71 15.33
C GLY A 169 -17.71 -8.32 16.29
N GLU A 170 -16.51 -7.74 16.41
CA GLU A 170 -15.52 -8.18 17.42
C GLU A 170 -15.98 -7.76 18.83
N LYS A 171 -15.84 -8.65 19.83
CA LYS A 171 -16.26 -8.36 21.22
C LYS A 171 -15.55 -7.10 21.73
N MET A 172 -16.34 -6.12 22.14
CA MET A 172 -15.84 -4.90 22.74
C MET A 172 -15.58 -5.14 24.24
N PRO A 173 -14.62 -4.39 24.83
CA PRO A 173 -14.40 -4.43 26.27
C PRO A 173 -15.68 -4.08 27.03
N SER A 174 -15.93 -4.75 28.15
CA SER A 174 -17.10 -4.51 28.99
C SER A 174 -16.97 -3.27 29.88
N SER A 175 -15.75 -2.74 30.03
CA SER A 175 -15.44 -1.53 30.81
C SER A 175 -15.49 -0.29 29.92
N ASP A 176 -16.19 0.75 30.38
CA ASP A 176 -16.34 2.03 29.66
C ASP A 176 -14.99 2.72 29.39
N SER A 177 -14.04 2.61 30.32
CA SER A 177 -12.71 3.21 30.16
C SER A 177 -11.89 2.49 29.08
N GLU A 178 -11.92 1.16 29.08
CA GLU A 178 -11.24 0.35 28.06
C GLU A 178 -11.90 0.51 26.69
N PHE A 179 -13.23 0.64 26.66
CA PHE A 179 -13.99 0.93 25.46
C PHE A 179 -13.58 2.29 24.86
N ALA A 180 -13.56 3.35 25.66
CA ALA A 180 -13.16 4.69 25.23
C ALA A 180 -11.72 4.69 24.72
N HIS A 181 -10.80 4.06 25.44
CA HIS A 181 -9.41 3.95 25.00
C HIS A 181 -9.28 3.21 23.67
N LYS A 182 -9.96 2.06 23.52
CA LYS A 182 -9.95 1.26 22.30
C LYS A 182 -10.58 2.01 21.12
N LYS A 183 -11.61 2.82 21.36
CA LYS A 183 -12.24 3.67 20.34
C LYS A 183 -11.25 4.69 19.79
N VAL A 184 -10.59 5.47 20.65
CA VAL A 184 -9.61 6.48 20.22
C VAL A 184 -8.41 5.84 19.54
N LEU A 185 -7.93 4.70 20.03
CA LEU A 185 -6.86 3.93 19.35
C LEU A 185 -7.28 3.53 17.93
N ASN A 186 -8.51 3.03 17.77
CA ASN A 186 -9.04 2.60 16.48
C ASN A 186 -9.19 3.78 15.50
N GLU A 187 -9.64 4.94 15.98
CA GLU A 187 -9.72 6.18 15.18
C GLU A 187 -8.34 6.64 14.69
N GLN A 188 -7.35 6.65 15.58
CA GLN A 188 -5.97 6.98 15.20
C GLN A 188 -5.41 5.98 14.19
N LEU A 189 -5.69 4.69 14.37
CA LEU A 189 -5.23 3.64 13.47
C LEU A 189 -5.83 3.77 12.07
N VAL A 190 -7.15 4.00 11.96
CA VAL A 190 -7.83 4.23 10.69
C VAL A 190 -7.26 5.45 9.97
N CYS A 191 -7.03 6.54 10.70
CA CYS A 191 -6.39 7.73 10.15
C CYS A 191 -4.96 7.45 9.68
N ALA A 192 -4.16 6.74 10.49
CA ALA A 192 -2.77 6.43 10.16
C ALA A 192 -2.65 5.54 8.92
N ARG A 193 -3.61 4.62 8.72
CA ARG A 193 -3.68 3.73 7.54
C ARG A 193 -3.81 4.49 6.22
N GLN A 194 -4.36 5.71 6.21
CA GLN A 194 -4.42 6.54 4.99
C GLN A 194 -3.04 6.77 4.34
N ALA A 195 -1.96 6.65 5.13
CA ALA A 195 -0.59 6.69 4.62
C ALA A 195 -0.30 5.63 3.55
N ALA A 196 -0.85 4.42 3.73
CA ALA A 196 -0.71 3.34 2.75
C ALA A 196 -1.53 3.64 1.49
N GLU A 197 -2.74 4.19 1.65
CA GLU A 197 -3.59 4.61 0.54
C GLU A 197 -2.93 5.74 -0.29
N TRP A 198 -2.29 6.72 0.34
CA TRP A 198 -1.53 7.76 -0.35
C TRP A 198 -0.34 7.18 -1.11
N GLY A 199 0.39 6.23 -0.50
CA GLY A 199 1.47 5.50 -1.15
C GLY A 199 0.97 4.73 -2.38
N MET A 200 -0.14 4.02 -2.23
CA MET A 200 -0.79 3.27 -3.30
C MET A 200 -1.25 4.18 -4.44
N HIS A 201 -1.93 5.28 -4.09
CA HIS A 201 -2.41 6.27 -5.05
C HIS A 201 -1.26 6.95 -5.79
N SER A 202 -0.13 7.19 -5.12
CA SER A 202 1.07 7.74 -5.77
C SER A 202 1.62 6.81 -6.85
N ILE A 203 1.69 5.51 -6.56
CA ILE A 203 2.13 4.48 -7.53
C ILE A 203 1.11 4.37 -8.67
N GLN A 204 -0.16 4.17 -8.35
CA GLN A 204 -1.21 4.01 -9.37
C GLN A 204 -1.40 5.27 -10.22
N GLY A 205 -1.25 6.45 -9.62
CA GLY A 205 -1.35 7.74 -10.30
C GLY A 205 -0.17 8.02 -11.23
N SER A 206 1.05 7.71 -10.80
CA SER A 206 2.28 8.01 -11.55
C SER A 206 2.54 7.02 -12.70
N PHE A 207 2.11 5.76 -12.55
CA PHE A 207 2.43 4.70 -13.50
C PHE A 207 1.18 4.17 -14.20
N ALA A 208 0.78 4.84 -15.28
CA ALA A 208 -0.43 4.49 -16.03
C ALA A 208 -0.48 3.03 -16.52
N ARG A 209 0.67 2.38 -16.73
CA ARG A 209 0.74 0.96 -17.13
C ARG A 209 0.03 0.03 -16.15
N ILE A 210 0.05 0.35 -14.86
CA ILE A 210 -0.55 -0.48 -13.80
C ILE A 210 -2.09 -0.44 -13.81
N LYS A 211 -2.68 0.54 -14.50
CA LYS A 211 -4.14 0.67 -14.68
C LYS A 211 -4.67 -0.17 -15.84
N LEU A 212 -3.78 -0.68 -16.70
CA LEU A 212 -4.14 -1.52 -17.84
C LEU A 212 -4.00 -2.99 -17.46
N PRO A 213 -4.88 -3.88 -17.95
CA PRO A 213 -4.73 -5.30 -17.76
C PRO A 213 -3.34 -5.79 -18.21
N LEU A 214 -2.65 -6.49 -17.32
CA LEU A 214 -1.35 -7.09 -17.60
C LEU A 214 -1.54 -8.44 -18.32
N PRO A 215 -0.59 -8.88 -19.18
CA PRO A 215 -0.68 -10.19 -19.84
C PRO A 215 -0.72 -11.31 -18.80
N ALA A 216 -1.65 -12.27 -18.91
CA ALA A 216 -1.77 -13.40 -17.98
C ALA A 216 -0.69 -14.47 -18.17
N ASP A 217 -0.27 -14.69 -19.40
CA ASP A 217 0.66 -15.78 -19.75
C ASP A 217 2.13 -15.42 -19.50
N ASP A 218 2.43 -14.14 -19.29
CA ASP A 218 3.80 -13.66 -19.12
C ASP A 218 4.09 -13.22 -17.68
N HIS A 219 4.37 -14.20 -16.82
CA HIS A 219 4.70 -13.95 -15.42
C HIS A 219 5.97 -13.10 -15.27
N GLN A 220 6.98 -13.35 -16.08
CA GLN A 220 8.26 -12.63 -15.98
C GLN A 220 8.07 -11.16 -16.35
N PHE A 221 7.36 -10.86 -17.43
CA PHE A 221 7.07 -9.48 -17.82
C PHE A 221 6.29 -8.73 -16.74
N ARG A 222 5.28 -9.36 -16.14
CA ARG A 222 4.55 -8.74 -15.01
C ARG A 222 5.49 -8.42 -13.85
N THR A 223 6.33 -9.38 -13.48
CA THR A 223 7.33 -9.22 -12.42
C THR A 223 8.28 -8.07 -12.72
N ASP A 224 8.79 -7.97 -13.95
CA ASP A 224 9.72 -6.91 -14.35
C ASP A 224 9.06 -5.52 -14.33
N VAL A 225 7.84 -5.40 -14.86
CA VAL A 225 7.07 -4.15 -14.84
C VAL A 225 6.85 -3.68 -13.40
N LEU A 226 6.43 -4.57 -12.50
CA LEU A 226 6.16 -4.21 -11.10
C LEU A 226 7.44 -3.84 -10.35
N GLN A 227 8.55 -4.53 -10.59
CA GLN A 227 9.83 -4.16 -10.01
C GLN A 227 10.31 -2.79 -10.49
N VAL A 228 10.20 -2.50 -11.79
CA VAL A 228 10.57 -1.20 -12.35
C VAL A 228 9.72 -0.09 -11.72
N ILE A 229 8.40 -0.28 -11.62
CA ILE A 229 7.48 0.67 -11.00
C ILE A 229 7.88 0.96 -9.54
N CYS A 230 8.09 -0.09 -8.73
CA CYS A 230 8.44 0.08 -7.32
C CYS A 230 9.78 0.80 -7.14
N ARG A 231 10.77 0.51 -7.99
CA ARG A 231 12.09 1.13 -7.95
C ARG A 231 12.09 2.58 -8.44
N LEU A 232 11.31 2.89 -9.48
CA LEU A 232 11.11 4.26 -9.93
C LEU A 232 10.37 5.09 -8.87
N HIS A 233 9.40 4.48 -8.17
CA HIS A 233 8.75 5.10 -7.02
C HIS A 233 9.75 5.45 -5.91
N GLN A 234 10.71 4.57 -5.62
CA GLN A 234 11.80 4.88 -4.66
C GLN A 234 12.62 6.11 -5.08
N ILE A 235 13.04 6.17 -6.34
CA ILE A 235 13.79 7.33 -6.86
C ILE A 235 12.94 8.60 -6.72
N ARG A 236 11.67 8.55 -7.13
CA ARG A 236 10.76 9.69 -6.98
C ARG A 236 10.63 10.14 -5.53
N CYS A 237 10.49 9.22 -4.57
CA CYS A 237 10.38 9.56 -3.16
C CYS A 237 11.66 10.21 -2.59
N ARG A 238 12.84 9.69 -2.98
CA ARG A 238 14.13 10.12 -2.42
C ARG A 238 14.67 11.39 -3.08
N GLU A 239 14.59 11.48 -4.40
CA GLU A 239 15.15 12.59 -5.19
C GLU A 239 14.19 13.76 -5.33
N VAL A 240 12.93 13.47 -5.72
CA VAL A 240 11.96 14.52 -6.05
C VAL A 240 11.25 15.04 -4.81
N GLN A 241 11.20 14.24 -3.74
CA GLN A 241 10.61 14.57 -2.43
C GLN A 241 9.12 14.98 -2.46
N ILE A 242 8.44 14.85 -3.60
CA ILE A 242 7.00 15.03 -3.74
C ILE A 242 6.30 13.72 -3.36
N ASN A 243 6.02 13.57 -2.06
CA ASN A 243 5.34 12.43 -1.49
C ASN A 243 4.37 12.90 -0.39
N GLN A 244 3.06 12.70 -0.60
CA GLN A 244 2.04 13.14 0.35
C GLN A 244 2.21 12.53 1.74
N THR A 245 2.62 11.26 1.83
CA THR A 245 2.92 10.60 3.11
C THR A 245 4.05 11.35 3.82
N ARG A 246 5.13 11.66 3.12
CA ARG A 246 6.23 12.46 3.67
C ARG A 246 5.76 13.84 4.12
N SER A 247 5.04 14.57 3.28
CA SER A 247 4.52 15.90 3.62
C SER A 247 3.69 15.87 4.90
N VAL A 248 2.86 14.85 5.07
CA VAL A 248 1.94 14.72 6.20
C VAL A 248 2.62 14.28 7.51
N TYR A 249 3.68 13.47 7.44
CA TYR A 249 4.43 13.03 8.63
C TYR A 249 5.65 13.91 8.94
N MET A 250 6.09 14.77 8.01
CA MET A 250 7.19 15.71 8.20
C MET A 250 6.74 17.16 8.41
N SER A 251 5.52 17.57 8.04
CA SER A 251 5.03 18.92 8.35
C SER A 251 4.69 19.04 9.84
N THR A 252 5.25 20.05 10.49
CA THR A 252 4.83 20.49 11.83
C THR A 252 3.38 20.96 11.78
N GLN A 253 2.60 20.60 12.79
CA GLN A 253 1.18 20.27 12.70
C GLN A 253 0.18 21.42 12.61
N ASP A 254 0.56 22.69 12.59
CA ASP A 254 -0.40 23.72 12.98
C ASP A 254 -1.30 24.25 11.85
N GLU A 255 -0.81 24.42 10.62
CA GLU A 255 -1.62 25.08 9.57
C GLU A 255 -2.54 24.13 8.80
N GLN A 256 -2.07 22.92 8.45
CA GLN A 256 -2.83 21.99 7.60
C GLN A 256 -3.93 21.24 8.36
N LYS A 257 -3.77 21.02 9.67
CA LYS A 257 -4.77 20.34 10.50
C LYS A 257 -6.00 21.23 10.71
N MET A 258 -5.78 22.53 10.94
CA MET A 258 -6.86 23.54 10.94
C MET A 258 -7.53 23.63 9.58
N LEU A 259 -6.77 23.57 8.48
CA LEU A 259 -7.35 23.66 7.13
C LEU A 259 -8.20 22.44 6.79
N CYS A 260 -7.71 21.21 7.02
CA CYS A 260 -8.48 20.00 6.75
C CYS A 260 -9.72 19.85 7.65
N GLN A 261 -9.62 20.21 8.94
CA GLN A 261 -10.79 20.22 9.82
C GLN A 261 -11.80 21.28 9.39
N LYS A 262 -11.35 22.50 9.04
CA LYS A 262 -12.24 23.55 8.50
C LYS A 262 -12.86 23.14 7.17
N PHE A 263 -12.11 22.51 6.27
CA PHE A 263 -12.62 22.07 4.96
C PHE A 263 -13.65 20.94 5.12
N HIS A 264 -13.40 19.98 6.01
CA HIS A 264 -14.35 18.92 6.34
C HIS A 264 -15.64 19.51 6.94
N TRP A 265 -15.51 20.43 7.91
CA TRP A 265 -16.65 21.14 8.47
C TRP A 265 -17.41 21.98 7.43
N MET A 266 -16.71 22.61 6.49
CA MET A 266 -17.33 23.49 5.49
C MET A 266 -18.09 22.70 4.40
N LEU A 267 -17.55 21.56 3.95
CA LEU A 267 -18.17 20.73 2.91
C LEU A 267 -19.27 19.82 3.44
N PHE A 268 -19.07 19.21 4.62
CA PHE A 268 -19.94 18.14 5.08
C PHE A 268 -20.99 18.58 6.11
N SER A 269 -20.87 19.78 6.72
CA SER A 269 -21.88 20.26 7.69
C SER A 269 -23.28 20.40 7.06
N HIS A 270 -23.37 20.95 5.85
CA HIS A 270 -24.64 21.08 5.12
C HIS A 270 -25.19 19.72 4.66
N ILE A 271 -24.32 18.77 4.34
CA ILE A 271 -24.72 17.41 3.93
C ILE A 271 -25.23 16.62 5.14
N GLN A 272 -24.56 16.74 6.29
CA GLN A 272 -24.96 16.10 7.55
C GLN A 272 -26.25 16.69 8.13
N GLN A 273 -26.45 18.01 8.03
CA GLN A 273 -27.70 18.68 8.47
C GLN A 273 -28.93 18.21 7.66
N ASN A 274 -28.76 17.93 6.37
CA ASN A 274 -29.84 17.46 5.49
C ASN A 274 -29.94 15.93 5.38
N CYS A 275 -29.05 15.19 6.03
CA CYS A 275 -29.04 13.74 6.01
C CYS A 275 -30.19 13.19 6.88
N ARG A 276 -31.29 12.77 6.27
CA ARG A 276 -32.46 12.21 6.98
C ARG A 276 -32.15 10.87 7.67
N ILE A 277 -31.04 10.23 7.32
CA ILE A 277 -30.58 8.94 7.88
C ILE A 277 -29.82 9.15 9.19
N SER A 278 -29.18 10.31 9.41
CA SER A 278 -28.38 10.58 10.63
C SER A 278 -29.22 10.56 11.91
N ARG A 279 -30.53 10.80 11.81
CA ARG A 279 -31.49 10.72 12.94
C ARG A 279 -31.60 9.32 13.54
N TYR A 280 -31.28 8.27 12.77
CA TYR A 280 -31.28 6.88 13.24
C TYR A 280 -29.94 6.47 13.88
N TYR A 281 -28.90 7.30 13.74
CA TYR A 281 -27.56 7.07 14.24
C TYR A 281 -27.18 8.24 15.16
N GLN A 282 -27.78 8.31 16.35
CA GLN A 282 -27.48 9.34 17.35
C GLN A 282 -25.96 9.48 17.59
N GLY A 283 -25.30 10.44 16.93
CA GLY A 283 -23.91 10.81 17.18
C GLY A 283 -22.84 9.78 16.78
N TRP A 284 -23.10 8.88 15.82
CA TRP A 284 -22.14 7.85 15.35
C TRP A 284 -21.38 8.20 14.06
N LEU A 285 -21.50 9.44 13.59
CA LEU A 285 -20.62 10.07 12.60
C LEU A 285 -19.91 11.25 13.25
#